data_AF-A0A453PLA9-F1
#
_entry.id   AF-A0A453PLA9-F1
#
_cell.length_a   1.000
_cell.length_b   1.000
_cell.length_c   1.000
_cell.angle_alpha   90.00
_cell.angle_beta   90.00
_cell.angle_gamma   90.00
#
_symmetry.space_group_name_H-M   'P 1'
#
loop_
_entity.id
_entity.type
_entity.pdbx_description
1 polymer ?
#
loop_
_entity_poly.entity_id
_entity_poly.type
_entity_poly.pdbx_seq_one_letter_code
_entity_poly.pdbx_strand_id
1 'polypeptide(L)'
;MGTAARPRGAPEPLKQRVNRCLLRLSDRDTEAMAAAELDAIARALAADELAAFVSAVSDARPTDKTPLRRHSLRLLALVAASHPREAVAPLVP
;
A
#
# COMPACT_ATOMS: atom_id res chain seq x y z
N MET A 1 20.20 -18.65 27.03
CA MET A 1 19.13 -18.77 26.02
C MET A 1 18.06 -17.73 26.33
N GLY A 2 18.12 -16.57 25.68
CA GLY A 2 17.16 -15.48 25.88
C GLY A 2 16.03 -15.59 24.85
N THR A 3 14.85 -16.01 25.28
CA THR A 3 13.63 -15.93 24.49
C THR A 3 13.12 -14.49 24.55
N ALA A 4 13.52 -13.67 23.58
CA ALA A 4 12.95 -12.34 23.39
C ALA A 4 11.49 -12.52 22.91
N ALA A 5 10.56 -12.39 23.86
CA ALA A 5 9.15 -12.24 23.57
C ALA A 5 8.97 -11.02 22.65
N ARG A 6 8.60 -11.24 21.38
CA ARG A 6 8.15 -10.17 20.49
C ARG A 6 6.98 -9.46 21.16
N PRO A 7 7.00 -8.12 21.30
CA PRO A 7 5.85 -7.40 21.80
C PRO A 7 4.68 -7.65 20.84
N ARG A 8 3.69 -8.40 21.32
CA ARG A 8 2.37 -8.51 20.68
C ARG A 8 1.71 -7.14 20.88
N GLY A 9 1.70 -6.29 19.85
CA GLY A 9 0.86 -5.09 19.88
C GLY A 9 1.44 -3.77 19.38
N ALA A 10 2.50 -3.76 18.56
CA ALA A 10 2.71 -2.60 17.69
C ALA A 10 1.89 -2.83 16.40
N PRO A 11 1.08 -1.86 15.94
CA PRO A 11 0.47 -1.97 14.61
C PRO A 11 1.59 -2.23 13.59
N GLU A 12 1.41 -3.24 12.75
CA GLU A 12 2.38 -3.55 11.70
C GLU A 12 2.61 -2.27 10.88
N PRO A 13 3.86 -1.80 10.73
CA PRO A 13 4.14 -0.53 10.08
C PRO A 13 3.53 -0.53 8.68
N LEU A 14 2.92 0.59 8.30
CA LEU A 14 2.14 0.73 7.07
C LEU A 14 2.86 0.14 5.85
N LYS A 15 4.16 0.40 5.72
CA LYS A 15 5.00 -0.12 4.63
C LYS A 15 5.02 -1.66 4.58
N GLN A 16 5.09 -2.34 5.72
CA GLN A 16 5.05 -3.81 5.77
C GLN A 16 3.68 -4.35 5.35
N ARG A 17 2.59 -3.72 5.83
CA ARG A 17 1.22 -4.09 5.44
C ARG A 17 0.98 -3.91 3.94
N VAL A 18 1.40 -2.77 3.38
CA VAL A 18 1.29 -2.45 1.95
C VAL A 18 2.11 -3.44 1.14
N ASN A 19 3.37 -3.70 1.49
CA ASN A 19 4.22 -4.67 0.79
C ASN A 19 3.63 -6.09 0.81
N ARG A 20 3.04 -6.51 1.94
CA ARG A 20 2.36 -7.81 2.03
C ARG A 20 1.18 -7.89 1.07
N CYS A 21 0.38 -6.85 0.97
CA CYS A 21 -0.75 -6.81 0.04
C CYS A 21 -0.28 -6.76 -1.42
N LEU A 22 0.77 -5.99 -1.72
CA LEU A 22 1.37 -5.92 -3.06
C LEU A 22 1.93 -7.29 -3.50
N LEU A 23 2.49 -8.08 -2.58
CA LEU A 23 2.91 -9.46 -2.87
C LEU A 23 1.71 -10.35 -3.20
N ARG A 24 0.62 -10.23 -2.43
CA ARG A 24 -0.63 -10.98 -2.65
C ARG A 24 -1.35 -10.61 -3.94
N LEU A 25 -1.22 -9.37 -4.43
CA LEU A 25 -1.74 -8.96 -5.76
C LEU A 25 -1.13 -9.75 -6.92
N SER A 26 0.02 -10.42 -6.71
CA SER A 26 0.67 -11.22 -7.74
C SER A 26 0.14 -12.66 -7.85
N ASP A 27 -0.73 -13.06 -6.92
CA ASP A 27 -1.35 -14.37 -6.82
C ASP A 27 -2.86 -14.23 -7.08
N ARG A 28 -3.36 -15.01 -8.04
CA ARG A 28 -4.75 -14.93 -8.52
C ARG A 28 -5.76 -15.23 -7.40
N ASP A 29 -5.45 -16.14 -6.49
CA ASP A 29 -6.36 -16.55 -5.42
C ASP A 29 -6.45 -15.49 -4.33
N THR A 30 -5.40 -14.66 -4.18
CA THR A 30 -5.34 -13.60 -3.17
C THR A 30 -5.47 -12.18 -3.72
N GLU A 31 -5.55 -12.02 -5.05
CA GLU A 31 -5.62 -10.73 -5.74
C GLU A 31 -6.78 -9.88 -5.22
N ALA A 32 -8.01 -10.40 -5.26
CA ALA A 32 -9.21 -9.65 -4.91
C ALA A 32 -9.21 -9.20 -3.44
N MET A 33 -8.76 -10.08 -2.54
CA MET A 33 -8.66 -9.78 -1.11
C MET A 33 -7.58 -8.71 -0.84
N ALA A 34 -6.43 -8.82 -1.50
CA ALA A 34 -5.35 -7.86 -1.36
C ALA A 34 -5.71 -6.49 -1.93
N ALA A 35 -6.44 -6.46 -3.06
CA ALA A 35 -6.95 -5.22 -3.65
C ALA A 35 -7.93 -4.53 -2.70
N ALA A 36 -8.88 -5.26 -2.11
CA ALA A 36 -9.83 -4.71 -1.14
C ALA A 36 -9.14 -4.17 0.13
N GLU A 37 -8.12 -4.88 0.64
CA GLU A 37 -7.33 -4.44 1.80
C GLU A 37 -6.54 -3.16 1.47
N LEU A 38 -5.93 -3.08 0.29
CA LEU A 38 -5.21 -1.88 -0.16
C LEU A 38 -6.13 -0.69 -0.40
N ASP A 39 -7.33 -0.91 -0.93
CA ASP A 39 -8.33 0.15 -1.10
C ASP A 39 -8.80 0.70 0.24
N ALA A 40 -9.05 -0.17 1.23
CA ALA A 40 -9.42 0.23 2.58
C ALA A 40 -8.29 1.02 3.26
N ILE A 41 -7.04 0.57 3.11
CA ILE A 41 -5.87 1.31 3.58
C ILE A 41 -5.83 2.68 2.91
N ALA A 42 -5.84 2.72 1.58
CA ALA A 42 -5.71 3.96 0.79
C ALA A 42 -6.74 5.02 1.18
N ARG A 43 -7.97 4.63 1.55
CA ARG A 43 -9.03 5.56 1.99
C ARG A 43 -8.88 6.03 3.44
N ALA A 44 -8.21 5.26 4.28
CA ALA A 44 -8.07 5.54 5.72
C ALA A 44 -6.72 6.18 6.10
N LEU A 45 -5.84 6.43 5.12
CA LEU A 45 -4.52 7.03 5.36
C LEU A 45 -4.64 8.43 5.97
N ALA A 46 -3.77 8.71 6.94
CA ALA A 46 -3.51 10.09 7.36
C ALA A 46 -2.58 10.80 6.36
N ALA A 47 -2.57 12.14 6.38
CA ALA A 47 -1.80 12.94 5.43
C ALA A 47 -0.27 12.68 5.51
N ASP A 48 0.24 12.38 6.70
CA ASP A 48 1.63 12.02 6.96
C ASP A 48 2.02 10.61 6.46
N GLU A 49 1.03 9.73 6.32
CA GLU A 49 1.23 8.36 5.85
C GLU A 49 1.19 8.23 4.31
N LEU A 50 0.61 9.22 3.63
CA LEU A 50 0.45 9.23 2.17
C LEU A 50 1.79 9.06 1.43
N ALA A 51 2.83 9.77 1.87
CA ALA A 51 4.15 9.69 1.25
C ALA A 51 4.74 8.27 1.31
N ALA A 52 4.59 7.61 2.46
CA ALA A 52 5.05 6.23 2.66
C ALA A 52 4.27 5.23 1.80
N PHE A 53 2.94 5.42 1.69
CA PHE A 53 2.09 4.59 0.84
C PHE A 53 2.43 4.74 -0.65
N VAL A 54 2.49 5.99 -1.14
CA VAL A 54 2.82 6.29 -2.55
C VAL A 54 4.21 5.78 -2.91
N SER A 55 5.19 5.94 -2.01
CA SER A 55 6.54 5.39 -2.20
C SER A 55 6.51 3.87 -2.33
N ALA A 56 5.82 3.16 -1.43
CA ALA A 56 5.75 1.69 -1.45
C ALA A 56 5.04 1.16 -2.71
N VAL A 57 3.93 1.78 -3.13
CA VAL A 57 3.19 1.40 -4.34
C VAL A 57 4.01 1.69 -5.61
N SER A 58 4.79 2.77 -5.63
CA SER A 58 5.65 3.14 -6.75
C SER A 58 6.92 2.27 -6.84
N ASP A 59 7.47 1.86 -5.70
CA ASP A 59 8.67 1.03 -5.61
C ASP A 59 8.40 -0.47 -5.81
N ALA A 60 7.14 -0.89 -5.78
CA ALA A 60 6.70 -2.15 -6.37
C ALA A 60 6.89 -2.09 -7.90
N ARG A 61 8.16 -2.06 -8.33
CA ARG A 61 8.55 -1.93 -9.72
C ARG A 61 8.04 -3.16 -10.46
N PRO A 62 7.32 -2.94 -11.57
CA PRO A 62 6.67 -3.99 -12.33
C PRO A 62 7.65 -4.54 -13.35
N THR A 63 8.39 -5.57 -13.01
CA THR A 63 9.22 -6.24 -14.03
C THR A 63 8.45 -7.30 -14.80
N ASP A 64 7.39 -7.92 -14.25
CA ASP A 64 6.88 -9.17 -14.87
C ASP A 64 5.35 -9.38 -14.96
N LYS A 65 4.49 -8.50 -14.40
CA LYS A 65 3.03 -8.76 -14.37
C LYS A 65 2.15 -7.53 -14.62
N THR A 66 1.50 -7.46 -15.78
CA THR A 66 0.49 -6.43 -16.16
C THR A 66 -0.60 -6.17 -15.10
N PRO A 67 -1.15 -7.19 -14.39
CA PRO A 67 -2.17 -6.97 -13.35
C PRO A 67 -1.68 -6.09 -12.19
N LEU A 68 -0.42 -6.23 -11.78
CA LEU A 68 0.16 -5.46 -10.67
C LEU A 68 0.28 -3.99 -11.05
N ARG A 69 0.76 -3.68 -12.27
CA ARG A 69 0.81 -2.31 -12.80
C ARG A 69 -0.56 -1.64 -12.77
N ARG A 70 -1.57 -2.35 -13.24
CA ARG A 70 -2.95 -1.84 -13.28
C ARG A 70 -3.46 -1.51 -11.88
N HIS A 71 -3.17 -2.36 -10.90
CA HIS A 71 -3.56 -2.13 -9.51
C HIS A 71 -2.79 -0.96 -8.88
N SER A 72 -1.48 -0.89 -9.06
CA SER A 72 -0.68 0.24 -8.55
C SER A 72 -1.20 1.58 -9.09
N LEU A 73 -1.50 1.67 -10.39
CA LEU A 73 -2.07 2.88 -10.99
C LEU A 73 -3.47 3.21 -10.43
N ARG A 74 -4.33 2.19 -10.24
CA ARG A 74 -5.66 2.38 -9.62
C ARG A 74 -5.55 2.89 -8.19
N LEU A 75 -4.60 2.37 -7.40
CA LEU A 75 -4.38 2.80 -6.02
C LEU A 75 -3.90 4.25 -5.96
N LEU A 76 -2.97 4.66 -6.84
CA LEU A 76 -2.52 6.06 -6.92
C LEU A 76 -3.67 7.00 -7.30
N ALA A 77 -4.51 6.60 -8.26
CA ALA A 77 -5.70 7.36 -8.64
C ALA A 77 -6.72 7.44 -7.48
N LEU A 78 -6.91 6.34 -6.75
CA LEU A 78 -7.79 6.30 -5.58
C LEU A 78 -7.31 7.24 -4.47
N VAL A 79 -6.01 7.25 -4.19
CA VAL A 79 -5.41 8.17 -3.23
C VAL A 79 -5.68 9.62 -3.65
N ALA A 80 -5.43 9.97 -4.91
CA ALA A 80 -5.68 11.31 -5.43
C ALA A 80 -7.16 11.74 -5.36
N ALA A 81 -8.10 10.79 -5.47
CA ALA A 81 -9.52 11.06 -5.39
C ALA A 81 -10.08 11.08 -3.95
N SER A 82 -9.43 10.38 -3.02
CA SER A 82 -9.94 10.19 -1.64
C SER A 82 -9.37 11.19 -0.64
N HIS A 83 -8.26 11.87 -0.98
CA HIS A 83 -7.54 12.76 -0.08
C HIS A 83 -7.56 14.21 -0.56
N PRO A 84 -7.46 15.19 0.36
CA PRO A 84 -7.39 16.59 0.01
C PRO A 84 -6.21 16.89 -0.92
N ARG A 85 -6.43 17.78 -1.88
CA ARG A 85 -5.45 18.11 -2.92
C ARG A 85 -4.14 18.61 -2.33
N GLU A 86 -4.17 19.34 -1.23
CA GLU A 86 -2.97 19.87 -0.57
C GLU A 86 -2.04 18.77 -0.06
N ALA A 87 -2.61 17.63 0.35
CA ALA A 87 -1.85 16.49 0.86
C ALA A 87 -1.27 15.62 -0.28
N VAL A 88 -1.96 15.56 -1.42
CA VAL A 88 -1.55 14.73 -2.57
C VAL A 88 -0.65 15.49 -3.55
N ALA A 89 -0.90 16.78 -3.78
CA ALA A 89 -0.16 17.62 -4.73
C ALA A 89 1.38 17.54 -4.59
N PRO A 90 2.00 17.54 -3.39
CA PRO A 90 3.45 17.44 -3.27
C PRO A 90 4.00 16.03 -3.56
N LEU A 91 3.15 15.01 -3.67
CA LEU A 91 3.53 13.62 -3.93
C LEU A 91 3.48 13.25 -5.42
N VAL A 92 2.91 14.11 -6.24
CA VAL A 92 2.79 13.94 -7.69
C VAL A 92 3.73 14.97 -8.34
N PRO A 93 4.66 14.55 -9.23
CA PRO A 93 5.58 15.46 -9.90
C PRO A 93 4.88 16.43 -10.86
#